data_AF-A0A950GUH9-F1
#
_entry.id   AF-A0A950GUH9-F1
#
_cell.length_a   1.000
_cell.length_b   1.000
_cell.length_c   1.000
_cell.angle_alpha   90.00
_cell.angle_beta   90.00
_cell.angle_gamma   90.00
#
_symmetry.space_group_name_H-M   'P 1'
#
loop_
_entity.id
_entity.type
_entity.pdbx_description
1 polymer ?
#
loop_
_entity_poly.entity_id
_entity_poly.type
_entity_poly.pdbx_seq_one_letter_code
_entity_poly.pdbx_strand_id
1 'polypeptide(L)'
;RVSLADLIVLGGCAAVESAARDAGYDADVPFAPGRTDATAEQTDVESFAVLEPSADGFRNYLRAGDKRRPEDLLIDRASLLGLTAPEMTVLVGGLRVLGANAGSSTHGVLTARPGTLSTDFFVNLLDMETEWRVSPTEHVYEGRDRATGAPRWTATAVDLVFGSNAQLRALAEVYGSDDAGETFVRDFVAAWDKVMQLDRFDLTRGR
;
A
#
# COMPACT_ATOMS: atom_id res chain seq x y z
N ARG A 1 25.50 -17.62 7.08
CA ARG A 1 24.33 -18.35 6.51
C ARG A 1 23.14 -17.42 6.67
N VAL A 2 22.32 -17.22 5.65
CA VAL A 2 21.14 -16.34 5.67
C VAL A 2 19.91 -17.21 5.43
N SER A 3 18.80 -16.95 6.13
CA SER A 3 17.54 -17.66 5.92
C SER A 3 16.81 -17.10 4.69
N LEU A 4 15.91 -17.90 4.12
CA LEU A 4 15.02 -17.41 3.07
C LEU A 4 14.09 -16.31 3.61
N ALA A 5 13.62 -16.45 4.84
CA ALA A 5 12.81 -15.43 5.51
C ALA A 5 13.51 -14.06 5.57
N ASP A 6 14.80 -14.02 5.92
CA ASP A 6 15.58 -12.77 5.90
C ASP A 6 15.77 -12.25 4.47
N LEU A 7 16.00 -13.13 3.48
CA LEU A 7 16.16 -12.73 2.08
C LEU A 7 14.89 -12.13 1.48
N ILE A 8 13.70 -12.63 1.84
CA ILE A 8 12.41 -12.07 1.39
C ILE A 8 12.27 -10.62 1.88
N VAL A 9 12.54 -10.37 3.16
CA VAL A 9 12.47 -9.02 3.73
C VAL A 9 13.55 -8.12 3.14
N LEU A 10 14.79 -8.60 3.04
CA LEU A 10 15.90 -7.84 2.45
C LEU A 10 15.65 -7.48 0.98
N GLY A 11 15.03 -8.39 0.21
CA GLY A 11 14.60 -8.11 -1.16
C GLY A 11 13.56 -6.99 -1.22
N GLY A 12 12.63 -6.97 -0.26
CA GLY A 12 11.68 -5.88 -0.07
C GLY A 12 12.38 -4.54 0.24
N CYS A 13 13.32 -4.53 1.19
CA CYS A 13 14.11 -3.33 1.51
C CYS A 13 14.83 -2.79 0.26
N ALA A 14 15.57 -3.65 -0.45
CA ALA A 14 16.31 -3.26 -1.64
C ALA A 14 15.40 -2.71 -2.76
N ALA A 15 14.19 -3.26 -2.92
CA ALA A 15 13.22 -2.76 -3.89
C ALA A 15 12.69 -1.37 -3.52
N VAL A 16 12.38 -1.12 -2.25
CA VAL A 16 11.94 0.19 -1.75
C VAL A 16 13.06 1.23 -1.90
N GLU A 17 14.29 0.91 -1.53
CA GLU A 17 15.44 1.79 -1.72
C GLU A 17 15.68 2.12 -3.20
N SER A 18 15.56 1.13 -4.08
CA SER A 18 15.67 1.36 -5.52
C SER A 18 14.58 2.31 -6.03
N ALA A 19 13.34 2.08 -5.63
CA ALA A 19 12.21 2.92 -6.04
C ALA A 19 12.30 4.35 -5.49
N ALA A 20 12.87 4.55 -4.30
CA ALA A 20 13.17 5.86 -3.74
C ALA A 20 14.26 6.58 -4.54
N ARG A 21 15.35 5.87 -4.90
CA ARG A 21 16.42 6.42 -5.76
C ARG A 21 15.91 6.81 -7.14
N ASP A 22 15.03 6.02 -7.73
CA ASP A 22 14.38 6.34 -9.01
C ASP A 22 13.51 7.60 -8.92
N ALA A 23 13.01 7.92 -7.72
CA ALA A 23 12.28 9.15 -7.43
C ALA A 23 13.20 10.34 -7.09
N GLY A 24 14.51 10.13 -7.04
CA GLY A 24 15.52 11.15 -6.73
C GLY A 24 15.84 11.30 -5.24
N TYR A 25 15.40 10.36 -4.40
CA TYR A 25 15.66 10.38 -2.96
C TYR A 25 16.60 9.26 -2.55
N ASP A 26 17.57 9.58 -1.69
CA ASP A 26 18.40 8.56 -1.05
C ASP A 26 17.73 8.16 0.26
N ALA A 27 17.37 6.88 0.38
CA ALA A 27 16.68 6.35 1.53
C ALA A 27 17.31 5.02 1.93
N ASP A 28 17.62 4.88 3.21
CA ASP A 28 18.08 3.63 3.81
C ASP A 28 16.89 2.94 4.49
N VAL A 29 16.57 1.71 4.07
CA VAL A 29 15.51 0.94 4.73
C VAL A 29 16.14 0.10 5.84
N PRO A 30 15.75 0.27 7.11
CA PRO A 30 16.30 -0.54 8.19
C PRO A 30 16.09 -2.04 7.93
N PHE A 31 17.12 -2.83 8.27
CA PHE A 31 17.06 -4.28 8.17
C PHE A 31 17.69 -4.93 9.40
N ALA A 32 16.91 -5.72 10.12
CA ALA A 32 17.38 -6.55 11.22
C ALA A 32 17.38 -8.02 10.78
N PRO A 33 18.54 -8.68 10.65
CA PRO A 33 18.58 -10.12 10.36
C PRO A 33 18.12 -10.94 11.57
N GLY A 34 17.98 -12.25 11.38
CA GLY A 34 17.73 -13.21 12.45
C GLY A 34 16.45 -14.01 12.29
N ARG A 35 15.68 -13.81 11.21
CA ARG A 35 14.54 -14.69 10.89
C ARG A 35 15.05 -16.08 10.53
N THR A 36 14.21 -17.09 10.74
CA THR A 36 14.52 -18.49 10.43
C THR A 36 13.44 -19.12 9.57
N ASP A 37 13.81 -20.13 8.79
CA ASP A 37 12.86 -20.84 7.93
C ASP A 37 12.18 -21.97 8.71
N ALA A 38 10.87 -21.86 8.92
CA ALA A 38 10.06 -22.89 9.56
C ALA A 38 9.82 -24.08 8.60
N THR A 39 9.74 -25.30 9.12
CA THR A 39 9.47 -26.50 8.32
C THR A 39 7.97 -26.82 8.25
N ALA A 40 7.60 -27.73 7.35
CA ALA A 40 6.21 -28.19 7.24
C ALA A 40 5.72 -28.85 8.53
N GLU A 41 6.58 -29.57 9.24
CA GLU A 41 6.26 -30.23 10.52
C GLU A 41 5.98 -29.22 11.66
N GLN A 42 6.43 -27.97 11.51
CA GLN A 42 6.18 -26.88 12.43
C GLN A 42 4.93 -26.05 12.06
N THR A 43 4.27 -26.40 10.95
CA THR A 43 3.17 -25.63 10.36
C THR A 43 1.89 -26.46 10.33
N ASP A 44 0.95 -26.14 11.22
CA ASP A 44 -0.42 -26.69 11.19
C ASP A 44 -1.25 -25.93 10.15
N VAL A 45 -1.53 -26.57 9.01
CA VAL A 45 -2.18 -25.94 7.84
C VAL A 45 -3.57 -25.43 8.18
N GLU A 46 -4.34 -26.19 8.94
CA GLU A 46 -5.69 -25.87 9.37
C GLU A 46 -5.70 -24.60 10.24
N SER A 47 -4.71 -24.47 11.13
CA SER A 47 -4.56 -23.28 11.96
C SER A 47 -4.19 -22.02 11.17
N PHE A 48 -3.43 -22.16 10.08
CA PHE A 48 -3.03 -21.05 9.21
C PHE A 48 -4.13 -20.60 8.24
N ALA A 49 -5.15 -21.43 7.99
CA ALA A 49 -6.24 -21.10 7.07
C ALA A 49 -7.00 -19.82 7.47
N VAL A 50 -7.08 -19.51 8.77
CA VAL A 50 -7.73 -18.28 9.27
C VAL A 50 -6.98 -17.00 8.91
N LEU A 51 -5.70 -17.11 8.52
CA LEU A 51 -4.87 -15.98 8.10
C LEU A 51 -5.03 -15.65 6.62
N GLU A 52 -5.77 -16.46 5.85
CA GLU A 52 -6.07 -16.15 4.46
C GLU A 52 -6.93 -14.87 4.38
N PRO A 53 -6.43 -13.76 3.79
CA PRO A 53 -7.19 -12.53 3.73
C PRO A 53 -8.43 -12.70 2.83
N SER A 54 -9.59 -12.28 3.33
CA SER A 54 -10.79 -12.09 2.48
C SER A 54 -10.72 -10.79 1.68
N ALA A 55 -9.98 -9.80 2.19
CA ALA A 55 -9.65 -8.57 1.50
C ALA A 55 -8.26 -8.08 1.95
N ASP A 56 -7.57 -7.40 1.04
CA ASP A 56 -6.28 -6.77 1.30
C ASP A 56 -6.19 -5.48 0.48
N GLY A 57 -6.63 -4.37 1.09
CA GLY A 57 -6.66 -3.06 0.44
C GLY A 57 -5.26 -2.54 0.06
N PHE A 58 -4.21 -2.97 0.75
CA PHE A 58 -2.82 -2.61 0.41
C PHE A 58 -2.41 -3.16 -0.95
N ARG A 59 -2.94 -4.32 -1.35
CA ARG A 59 -2.74 -4.92 -2.69
C ARG A 59 -3.96 -4.81 -3.61
N ASN A 60 -4.92 -3.97 -3.27
CA ASN A 60 -6.18 -3.77 -4.01
C ASN A 60 -6.93 -5.09 -4.31
N TYR A 61 -7.00 -5.98 -3.30
CA TYR A 61 -7.61 -7.30 -3.42
C TYR A 61 -8.91 -7.39 -2.60
N LEU A 62 -9.93 -7.96 -3.22
CA LEU A 62 -11.19 -8.35 -2.59
C LEU A 62 -11.57 -9.74 -3.11
N ARG A 63 -11.91 -10.67 -2.22
CA ARG A 63 -12.39 -12.00 -2.61
C ARG A 63 -13.68 -11.87 -3.41
N ALA A 64 -13.78 -12.62 -4.51
CA ALA A 64 -14.98 -12.65 -5.33
C ALA A 64 -16.21 -13.04 -4.49
N GLY A 65 -17.28 -12.26 -4.61
CA GLY A 65 -18.54 -12.48 -3.89
C GLY A 65 -18.61 -11.87 -2.50
N ASP A 66 -17.54 -11.27 -1.98
CA ASP A 66 -17.62 -10.47 -0.75
C ASP A 66 -18.49 -9.23 -0.98
N LYS A 67 -19.42 -8.96 -0.07
CA LYS A 67 -20.38 -7.85 -0.16
C LYS A 67 -20.11 -6.73 0.84
N ARG A 68 -19.09 -6.89 1.68
CA ARG A 68 -18.66 -5.85 2.61
C ARG A 68 -17.96 -4.73 1.84
N ARG A 69 -17.98 -3.53 2.43
CA ARG A 69 -17.34 -2.35 1.85
C ARG A 69 -15.82 -2.49 1.90
N PRO A 70 -15.11 -2.46 0.75
CA PRO A 70 -13.66 -2.65 0.72
C PRO A 70 -12.89 -1.64 1.58
N GLU A 71 -13.37 -0.41 1.67
CA GLU A 71 -12.78 0.63 2.50
C GLU A 71 -12.93 0.36 4.01
N ASP A 72 -14.00 -0.31 4.46
CA ASP A 72 -14.14 -0.70 5.86
C ASP A 72 -13.18 -1.87 6.18
N LEU A 73 -12.98 -2.79 5.22
CA LEU A 73 -12.02 -3.90 5.34
C LEU A 73 -10.56 -3.42 5.31
N LEU A 74 -10.26 -2.33 4.60
CA LEU A 74 -8.95 -1.68 4.67
C LEU A 74 -8.65 -1.22 6.10
N ILE A 75 -9.60 -0.55 6.76
CA ILE A 75 -9.44 -0.06 8.14
C ILE A 75 -9.25 -1.22 9.11
N ASP A 76 -10.04 -2.29 8.96
CA ASP A 76 -9.89 -3.51 9.77
C ASP A 76 -8.49 -4.13 9.61
N ARG A 77 -8.02 -4.25 8.37
CA ARG A 77 -6.67 -4.76 8.07
C ARG A 77 -5.57 -3.85 8.65
N ALA A 78 -5.72 -2.53 8.53
CA ALA A 78 -4.77 -1.58 9.09
C ALA A 78 -4.70 -1.67 10.62
N SER A 79 -5.85 -1.87 11.28
CA SER A 79 -5.95 -2.08 12.73
C SER A 79 -5.20 -3.35 13.18
N LEU A 80 -5.37 -4.47 12.47
CA LEU A 80 -4.65 -5.72 12.75
C LEU A 80 -3.12 -5.58 12.62
N LEU A 81 -2.66 -4.67 11.77
CA LEU A 81 -1.24 -4.35 11.57
C LEU A 81 -0.73 -3.26 12.53
N GLY A 82 -1.57 -2.77 13.45
CA GLY A 82 -1.21 -1.71 14.40
C GLY A 82 -0.90 -0.36 13.73
N LEU A 83 -1.46 -0.12 12.53
CA LEU A 83 -1.20 1.08 11.75
C LEU A 83 -2.11 2.24 12.16
N THR A 84 -1.55 3.43 12.16
CA THR A 84 -2.27 4.70 12.27
C THR A 84 -2.83 5.11 10.91
N ALA A 85 -3.77 6.07 10.89
CA ALA A 85 -4.32 6.58 9.64
C ALA A 85 -3.25 7.20 8.71
N PRO A 86 -2.24 7.97 9.19
CA PRO A 86 -1.14 8.44 8.36
C PRO A 86 -0.29 7.30 7.78
N GLU A 87 0.08 6.30 8.59
CA GLU A 87 0.87 5.15 8.14
C GLU A 87 0.13 4.33 7.07
N MET A 88 -1.17 4.09 7.28
CA MET A 88 -2.03 3.46 6.29
C MET A 88 -2.09 4.27 4.99
N THR A 89 -2.18 5.60 5.09
CA THR A 89 -2.26 6.51 3.94
C THR A 89 -1.01 6.41 3.08
N VAL A 90 0.18 6.55 3.68
CA VAL A 90 1.44 6.45 2.93
C VAL A 90 1.63 5.07 2.33
N LEU A 91 1.32 4.01 3.08
CA LEU A 91 1.46 2.64 2.60
C LEU A 91 0.58 2.38 1.38
N VAL A 92 -0.70 2.79 1.40
CA VAL A 92 -1.57 2.64 0.23
C VAL A 92 -1.03 3.43 -0.96
N GLY A 93 -0.73 4.71 -0.79
CA GLY A 93 -0.23 5.55 -1.89
C GLY A 93 1.06 5.01 -2.50
N GLY A 94 2.02 4.61 -1.67
CA GLY A 94 3.29 4.03 -2.12
C GLY A 94 3.12 2.69 -2.80
N LEU A 95 2.36 1.76 -2.23
CA LEU A 95 2.15 0.44 -2.83
C LEU A 95 1.44 0.51 -4.18
N ARG A 96 0.58 1.53 -4.40
CA ARG A 96 -0.03 1.78 -5.70
C ARG A 96 0.99 2.19 -6.75
N VAL A 97 1.84 3.17 -6.47
CA VAL A 97 2.85 3.63 -7.46
C VAL A 97 3.94 2.59 -7.68
N LEU A 98 4.22 1.73 -6.70
CA LEU A 98 5.11 0.58 -6.85
C LEU A 98 4.49 -0.57 -7.66
N GLY A 99 3.18 -0.53 -7.94
CA GLY A 99 2.49 -1.57 -8.70
C GLY A 99 2.30 -2.88 -7.93
N ALA A 100 2.21 -2.84 -6.60
CA ALA A 100 2.11 -4.02 -5.73
C ALA A 100 0.70 -4.65 -5.68
N ASN A 101 -0.12 -4.44 -6.72
CA ASN A 101 -1.50 -4.92 -6.77
C ASN A 101 -1.58 -6.42 -7.06
N ALA A 102 -2.57 -7.08 -6.46
CA ALA A 102 -2.86 -8.48 -6.72
C ALA A 102 -3.26 -8.71 -8.18
N GLY A 103 -2.75 -9.79 -8.78
CA GLY A 103 -3.01 -10.13 -10.18
C GLY A 103 -2.53 -9.08 -11.19
N SER A 104 -1.60 -8.21 -10.79
CA SER A 104 -1.10 -7.10 -11.62
C SER A 104 -2.20 -6.13 -12.08
N SER A 105 -3.27 -5.98 -11.29
CA SER A 105 -4.33 -5.01 -11.56
C SER A 105 -3.78 -3.58 -11.59
N THR A 106 -4.32 -2.75 -12.48
CA THR A 106 -3.95 -1.34 -12.62
C THR A 106 -4.84 -0.39 -11.81
N HIS A 107 -5.81 -0.91 -11.05
CA HIS A 107 -6.69 -0.08 -10.23
C HIS A 107 -5.91 0.70 -9.18
N GLY A 108 -6.10 2.02 -9.16
CA GLY A 108 -5.44 2.94 -8.23
C GLY A 108 -3.97 3.20 -8.55
N VAL A 109 -3.40 2.65 -9.64
CA VAL A 109 -2.03 2.96 -10.08
C VAL A 109 -2.05 4.30 -10.82
N LEU A 110 -2.22 5.39 -10.05
CA LEU A 110 -2.36 6.75 -10.58
C LEU A 110 -0.98 7.38 -10.80
N THR A 111 -0.20 6.79 -11.69
CA THR A 111 1.14 7.30 -12.06
C THR A 111 1.49 6.88 -13.49
N ALA A 112 2.30 7.69 -14.16
CA ALA A 112 2.92 7.35 -15.44
C ALA A 112 4.28 6.65 -15.28
N ARG A 113 4.80 6.53 -14.04
CA ARG A 113 6.10 5.92 -13.72
C ARG A 113 5.96 4.79 -12.68
N PRO A 114 5.26 3.69 -12.99
CA PRO A 114 5.16 2.55 -12.06
C PRO A 114 6.56 2.05 -11.65
N GLY A 115 6.72 1.75 -10.37
CA GLY A 115 8.00 1.33 -9.77
C GLY A 115 8.81 2.49 -9.16
N THR A 116 8.41 3.74 -9.38
CA THR A 116 9.03 4.93 -8.75
C THR A 116 8.24 5.35 -7.52
N LEU A 117 8.90 5.43 -6.36
CA LEU A 117 8.25 5.79 -5.09
C LEU A 117 8.00 7.31 -5.03
N SER A 118 6.83 7.73 -5.50
CA SER A 118 6.44 9.14 -5.68
C SER A 118 5.07 9.42 -5.06
N THR A 119 4.76 10.72 -4.89
CA THR A 119 3.46 11.20 -4.41
C THR A 119 2.37 11.20 -5.49
N ASP A 120 2.67 10.68 -6.69
CA ASP A 120 1.80 10.69 -7.88
C ASP A 120 0.38 10.17 -7.57
N PHE A 121 0.24 9.17 -6.69
CA PHE A 121 -1.07 8.67 -6.25
C PHE A 121 -1.96 9.79 -5.69
N PHE A 122 -1.43 10.60 -4.76
CA PHE A 122 -2.20 11.66 -4.11
C PHE A 122 -2.43 12.84 -5.04
N VAL A 123 -1.42 13.22 -5.81
CA VAL A 123 -1.51 14.32 -6.79
C VAL A 123 -2.63 14.03 -7.79
N ASN A 124 -2.65 12.84 -8.39
CA ASN A 124 -3.64 12.46 -9.40
C ASN A 124 -5.02 12.13 -8.79
N LEU A 125 -5.09 11.69 -7.54
CA LEU A 125 -6.35 11.46 -6.84
C LEU A 125 -7.08 12.78 -6.52
N LEU A 126 -6.33 13.81 -6.13
CA LEU A 126 -6.85 15.11 -5.73
C LEU A 126 -7.05 16.07 -6.91
N ASP A 127 -6.55 15.71 -8.09
CA ASP A 127 -6.74 16.47 -9.32
C ASP A 127 -8.22 16.58 -9.70
N MET A 128 -8.72 17.82 -9.71
CA MET A 128 -10.11 18.14 -10.05
C MET A 128 -10.41 17.99 -11.54
N GLU A 129 -9.40 17.91 -12.41
CA GLU A 129 -9.59 17.57 -13.82
C GLU A 129 -10.09 16.13 -14.02
N THR A 130 -9.91 15.26 -13.03
CA THR A 130 -10.43 13.89 -13.07
C THR A 130 -11.81 13.83 -12.40
N GLU A 131 -12.82 13.40 -13.15
CA GLU A 131 -14.15 13.08 -12.64
C GLU A 131 -14.30 11.56 -12.47
N TRP A 132 -14.65 11.11 -11.26
CA TRP A 132 -14.83 9.70 -10.94
C TRP A 132 -16.29 9.28 -11.09
N ARG A 133 -16.53 8.18 -11.82
CA ARG A 133 -17.87 7.60 -12.04
C ARG A 133 -17.87 6.11 -11.73
N VAL A 134 -19.01 5.59 -11.27
CA VAL A 134 -19.21 4.16 -11.05
C VAL A 134 -19.11 3.44 -12.40
N SER A 135 -18.31 2.37 -12.45
CA SER A 135 -18.21 1.50 -13.62
C SER A 135 -19.28 0.40 -13.59
N PRO A 136 -19.50 -0.33 -14.71
CA PRO A 136 -20.34 -1.53 -14.70
C PRO A 136 -19.80 -2.67 -13.82
N THR A 137 -18.51 -2.65 -13.50
CA THR A 137 -17.87 -3.65 -12.65
C THR A 137 -18.03 -3.27 -11.17
N GLU A 138 -18.49 -4.23 -10.35
CA GLU A 138 -18.69 -4.04 -8.92
C GLU A 138 -17.38 -3.57 -8.25
N HIS A 139 -17.49 -2.58 -7.36
CA HIS A 139 -16.37 -1.94 -6.65
C HIS A 139 -15.30 -1.23 -7.52
N VAL A 140 -15.54 -1.06 -8.82
CA VAL A 140 -14.63 -0.36 -9.72
C VAL A 140 -15.24 0.97 -10.17
N TYR A 141 -14.39 1.98 -10.26
CA TYR A 141 -14.70 3.34 -10.69
C TYR A 141 -13.78 3.73 -11.85
N GLU A 142 -14.33 4.51 -12.78
CA GLU A 142 -13.59 5.10 -13.90
C GLU A 142 -13.33 6.58 -13.62
N GLY A 143 -12.06 6.98 -13.66
CA GLY A 143 -11.64 8.37 -13.65
C GLY A 143 -11.54 8.87 -15.09
N ARG A 144 -12.30 9.91 -15.43
CA ARG A 144 -12.33 10.50 -16.78
C ARG A 144 -11.92 11.96 -16.72
N ASP A 145 -11.26 12.41 -17.77
CA ASP A 145 -10.99 13.83 -17.97
C ASP A 145 -12.31 14.62 -18.03
N ARG A 146 -12.44 15.64 -17.20
CA ARG A 146 -13.70 16.40 -17.04
C ARG A 146 -14.07 17.19 -18.28
N ALA A 147 -13.10 17.64 -19.08
CA ALA A 147 -13.33 18.47 -20.25
C ALA A 147 -13.69 17.63 -21.50
N THR A 148 -13.02 16.50 -21.67
CA THR A 148 -13.08 15.67 -22.88
C THR A 148 -13.88 14.37 -22.69
N GLY A 149 -14.06 13.93 -21.44
CA GLY A 149 -14.66 12.63 -21.10
C GLY A 149 -13.75 11.43 -21.36
N ALA A 150 -12.49 11.65 -21.78
CA ALA A 150 -11.54 10.59 -22.08
C ALA A 150 -11.17 9.80 -20.80
N PRO A 151 -11.08 8.46 -20.86
CA PRO A 151 -10.65 7.66 -19.72
C PRO A 151 -9.20 7.99 -19.34
N ARG A 152 -8.97 8.32 -18.06
CA ARG A 152 -7.64 8.58 -17.49
C ARG A 152 -7.20 7.40 -16.63
N TRP A 153 -8.03 6.99 -15.67
CA TRP A 153 -7.68 6.03 -14.63
C TRP A 153 -8.81 5.07 -14.29
N THR A 154 -8.48 3.99 -13.60
CA THR A 154 -9.46 3.16 -12.89
C THR A 154 -9.03 3.01 -11.43
N ALA A 155 -9.98 2.86 -10.54
CA ALA A 155 -9.73 2.78 -9.10
C ALA A 155 -10.85 1.98 -8.41
N THR A 156 -10.58 1.51 -7.20
CA THR A 156 -11.60 0.89 -6.34
C THR A 156 -12.01 1.83 -5.21
N ALA A 157 -13.02 1.42 -4.43
CA ALA A 157 -13.42 2.15 -3.22
C ALA A 157 -12.26 2.32 -2.21
N VAL A 158 -11.31 1.38 -2.17
CA VAL A 158 -10.09 1.45 -1.34
C VAL A 158 -9.23 2.65 -1.71
N ASP A 159 -9.18 3.00 -2.99
CA ASP A 159 -8.37 4.11 -3.49
C ASP A 159 -9.12 5.44 -3.29
N LEU A 160 -10.41 5.47 -3.62
CA LEU A 160 -11.23 6.69 -3.58
C LEU A 160 -11.64 7.12 -2.17
N VAL A 161 -11.52 6.25 -1.16
CA VAL A 161 -11.78 6.63 0.24
C VAL A 161 -10.87 7.77 0.69
N PHE A 162 -9.64 7.83 0.19
CA PHE A 162 -8.67 8.89 0.48
C PHE A 162 -9.04 10.24 -0.15
N GLY A 163 -9.92 10.26 -1.16
CA GLY A 163 -10.46 11.49 -1.75
C GLY A 163 -11.82 11.92 -1.18
N SER A 164 -12.50 11.05 -0.44
CA SER A 164 -13.91 11.21 -0.03
C SER A 164 -14.13 11.30 1.48
N ASN A 165 -13.40 10.56 2.30
CA ASN A 165 -13.45 10.72 3.75
C ASN A 165 -12.66 11.97 4.15
N ALA A 166 -13.28 12.90 4.89
CA ALA A 166 -12.68 14.20 5.21
C ALA A 166 -11.32 14.09 5.94
N GLN A 167 -11.16 13.11 6.84
CA GLN A 167 -9.90 12.95 7.59
C GLN A 167 -8.81 12.33 6.70
N LEU A 168 -9.15 11.31 5.92
CA LEU A 168 -8.18 10.70 4.99
C LEU A 168 -7.82 11.67 3.86
N ARG A 169 -8.76 12.50 3.42
CA ARG A 169 -8.51 13.56 2.45
C ARG A 169 -7.52 14.59 2.98
N ALA A 170 -7.67 15.02 4.23
CA ALA A 170 -6.71 15.94 4.83
C ALA A 170 -5.28 15.35 4.86
N LEU A 171 -5.14 14.03 5.08
CA LEU A 171 -3.84 13.34 4.99
C LEU A 171 -3.34 13.24 3.55
N ALA A 172 -4.23 12.94 2.60
CA ALA A 172 -3.89 12.91 1.18
C ALA A 172 -3.42 14.28 0.68
N GLU A 173 -4.03 15.38 1.14
CA GLU A 173 -3.64 16.74 0.76
C GLU A 173 -2.25 17.10 1.25
N VAL A 174 -1.83 16.61 2.44
CA VAL A 174 -0.45 16.74 2.91
C VAL A 174 0.51 16.08 1.94
N TYR A 175 0.29 14.80 1.59
CA TYR A 175 1.19 14.09 0.68
C TYR A 175 1.04 14.47 -0.81
N GLY A 176 -0.06 15.12 -1.18
CA GLY A 176 -0.26 15.68 -2.52
C GLY A 176 0.31 17.08 -2.71
N SER A 177 0.93 17.66 -1.68
CA SER A 177 1.57 18.98 -1.74
C SER A 177 2.94 18.91 -2.45
N ASP A 178 3.32 20.01 -3.12
CA ASP A 178 4.54 20.08 -3.96
C ASP A 178 5.85 19.80 -3.19
N ASP A 179 5.88 20.07 -1.88
CA ASP A 179 7.03 19.91 -0.99
C ASP A 179 7.03 18.58 -0.20
N ALA A 180 6.04 17.71 -0.43
CA ALA A 180 5.84 16.53 0.39
C ALA A 180 6.69 15.31 -0.02
N GLY A 181 7.42 15.37 -1.14
CA GLY A 181 8.09 14.20 -1.71
C GLY A 181 9.10 13.50 -0.77
N GLU A 182 10.01 14.25 -0.15
CA GLU A 182 10.99 13.68 0.80
C GLU A 182 10.30 13.13 2.06
N THR A 183 9.31 13.88 2.58
CA THR A 183 8.52 13.47 3.74
C THR A 183 7.74 12.19 3.46
N PHE A 184 7.14 12.08 2.27
CA PHE A 184 6.42 10.88 1.84
C PHE A 184 7.33 9.66 1.77
N VAL A 185 8.52 9.77 1.16
CA VAL A 185 9.47 8.65 1.07
C VAL A 185 9.89 8.20 2.47
N ARG A 186 10.26 9.14 3.35
CA ARG A 186 10.64 8.82 4.73
C ARG A 186 9.51 8.12 5.48
N ASP A 187 8.31 8.65 5.42
CA ASP A 187 7.17 8.15 6.17
C ASP A 187 6.69 6.79 5.61
N PHE A 188 6.79 6.59 4.29
CA PHE A 188 6.57 5.28 3.67
C PHE A 188 7.60 4.24 4.15
N VAL A 189 8.89 4.58 4.15
CA VAL A 189 9.96 3.68 4.63
C VAL A 189 9.74 3.31 6.10
N ALA A 190 9.40 4.27 6.94
CA ALA A 190 9.12 4.03 8.35
C ALA A 190 7.91 3.09 8.55
N ALA A 191 6.83 3.30 7.79
CA ALA A 191 5.66 2.43 7.85
C ALA A 191 5.94 1.02 7.29
N TRP A 192 6.74 0.91 6.23
CA TRP A 192 7.20 -0.37 5.67
C TRP A 192 8.01 -1.16 6.69
N ASP A 193 9.05 -0.55 7.27
CA ASP A 193 9.89 -1.17 8.31
C ASP A 193 9.05 -1.64 9.49
N LYS A 194 8.13 -0.79 9.99
CA LYS A 194 7.19 -1.16 11.05
C LYS A 194 6.46 -2.47 10.74
N VAL A 195 5.87 -2.60 9.55
CA VAL A 195 5.13 -3.81 9.16
C VAL A 195 6.07 -5.02 9.08
N MET A 196 7.29 -4.84 8.54
CA MET A 196 8.27 -5.92 8.45
C MET A 196 8.72 -6.45 9.82
N GLN A 197 8.59 -5.63 10.88
CA GLN A 197 9.10 -5.95 12.21
C GLN A 197 8.00 -6.37 13.21
N LEU A 198 6.73 -6.49 12.79
CA LEU A 198 5.60 -6.80 13.68
C LEU A 198 5.72 -8.14 14.42
N ASP A 199 6.45 -9.11 13.87
CA ASP A 199 6.63 -10.45 14.45
C ASP A 199 7.99 -10.63 15.17
N ARG A 200 8.82 -9.58 15.21
CA ARG A 200 10.19 -9.62 15.75
C ARG A 200 10.26 -9.48 17.26
N PHE A 201 9.49 -10.30 17.97
CA PHE A 201 9.48 -10.38 19.44
C PHE A 201 10.83 -10.84 20.02
N ASP A 202 11.67 -11.47 19.20
CA ASP A 202 13.05 -11.83 19.56
C ASP A 202 13.93 -10.60 19.82
N LEU A 203 13.66 -9.49 19.15
CA LEU A 203 14.42 -8.24 19.27
C LEU A 203 13.96 -7.35 20.43
N THR A 204 12.74 -7.55 20.93
CA THR A 204 12.13 -6.72 21.97
C THR A 204 12.39 -7.22 23.40
N ARG A 205 13.07 -8.35 23.58
CA ARG A 205 13.58 -8.80 24.90
C ARG A 205 14.74 -7.91 25.37
N GLY A 206 14.40 -6.70 25.82
CA GLY A 206 15.37 -5.71 26.31
C GLY A 206 14.76 -4.38 26.77
N ARG A 207 13.49 -4.33 27.16
CA ARG A 207 12.87 -3.20 27.86
C ARG A 207 12.09 -3.68 29.07
#